data_AF-A0A2D9RSM5-F1
#
_entry.id   AF-A0A2D9RSM5-F1
#
_cell.length_a   1.000
_cell.length_b   1.000
_cell.length_c   1.000
_cell.angle_alpha   90.00
_cell.angle_beta   90.00
_cell.angle_gamma   90.00
#
_symmetry.space_group_name_H-M   'P 1'
#
loop_
_entity.id
_entity.type
_entity.pdbx_description
1 polymer ?
#
loop_
_entity_poly.entity_id
_entity_poly.type
_entity_poly.pdbx_seq_one_letter_code
_entity_poly.pdbx_strand_id
1 'polypeptide(L)'
;MALGLFQMIGIGLAIALILIPVVRWFWKRFDMPSKFALEVLRRKKIEAEEAELWAGIEAQVEAEETARRDFEMKQKEKQESAGKSLDETKSAEVWNKLGIDVPVQPVEREIAPPIVQQQETGVMNLTLDNALKSSNPDEPDWELVQKMSKLDNPIEGIPEAPDLDSLSEEE
;
A
#
# COMPACT_ATOMS: atom_id res chain seq x y z
N MET A 1 40.22 25.47 -69.78
CA MET A 1 39.54 24.52 -70.67
C MET A 1 38.06 24.55 -70.33
N ALA A 2 37.21 25.01 -71.25
CA ALA A 2 35.76 25.05 -71.02
C ALA A 2 35.20 23.63 -71.16
N LEU A 3 34.50 23.16 -70.13
CA LEU A 3 33.79 21.88 -70.15
C LEU A 3 32.68 21.97 -71.20
N GLY A 4 32.55 20.95 -72.05
CA GLY A 4 31.49 20.91 -73.05
C GLY A 4 30.11 20.89 -72.41
N LEU A 5 29.09 21.38 -73.11
CA LEU A 5 27.71 21.47 -72.60
C LEU A 5 27.17 20.10 -72.16
N PHE A 6 27.51 19.04 -72.90
CA PHE A 6 27.20 17.64 -72.55
C PHE A 6 27.91 17.16 -71.28
N GLN A 7 29.10 17.67 -70.99
CA GLN A 7 29.85 17.31 -69.79
C GLN A 7 29.19 17.93 -68.55
N MET A 8 28.71 19.17 -68.64
CA MET A 8 27.93 19.81 -67.58
C MET A 8 26.59 19.07 -67.34
N ILE A 9 25.91 18.65 -68.41
CA ILE A 9 24.67 17.85 -68.30
C ILE A 9 24.94 16.49 -67.65
N GLY A 10 26.03 15.81 -68.03
CA GLY A 10 26.40 14.50 -67.48
C GLY A 10 26.79 14.57 -66.00
N ILE A 11 27.53 15.61 -65.61
CA ILE A 11 27.88 15.87 -64.20
C ILE A 11 26.62 16.16 -63.39
N GLY A 12 25.69 16.97 -63.92
CA GLY A 12 24.40 17.25 -63.28
C GLY A 12 23.57 15.98 -63.06
N LEU A 13 23.49 15.10 -64.06
CA LEU A 13 22.79 13.82 -63.95
C LEU A 13 23.43 12.89 -62.91
N ALA A 14 24.76 12.81 -62.90
CA ALA A 14 25.50 12.00 -61.92
C ALA A 14 25.27 12.51 -60.48
N ILE A 15 25.32 13.83 -60.28
CA ILE A 15 25.03 14.45 -58.99
C ILE A 15 23.58 14.16 -58.58
N ALA A 16 22.61 14.27 -59.48
CA ALA A 16 21.21 13.99 -59.19
C ALA A 16 20.98 12.52 -58.76
N LEU A 17 21.61 11.57 -59.46
CA LEU A 17 21.53 10.15 -59.12
C LEU A 17 22.11 9.84 -57.73
N ILE A 18 23.12 10.58 -57.30
CA ILE A 18 23.71 10.45 -55.96
C ILE A 18 22.88 11.20 -54.91
N LEU A 19 22.32 12.36 -55.24
CA LEU A 19 21.59 13.20 -54.30
C LEU A 19 20.29 12.55 -53.83
N ILE A 20 19.57 11.87 -54.72
CA ILE A 20 18.29 11.19 -54.40
C ILE A 20 18.43 10.19 -53.23
N PRO A 21 19.35 9.21 -53.26
CA PRO A 21 19.53 8.28 -52.15
C PRO A 21 20.10 8.96 -50.90
N VAL A 22 20.97 9.97 -51.05
CA VAL A 22 21.51 10.74 -49.92
C VAL A 22 20.40 11.48 -49.17
N VAL A 23 19.51 12.16 -49.91
CA VAL A 23 18.37 12.86 -49.33
C VAL A 23 17.41 11.86 -48.70
N ARG A 24 17.08 10.74 -49.38
CA ARG A 24 16.23 9.69 -48.80
C ARG A 24 16.80 9.16 -47.47
N TRP A 25 18.11 8.91 -47.42
CA TRP A 25 18.78 8.46 -46.21
C TRP A 25 18.80 9.55 -45.14
N PHE A 26 19.01 10.81 -45.53
CA PHE A 26 18.99 11.96 -44.64
C PHE A 26 17.65 12.10 -43.93
N TRP A 27 16.54 12.05 -44.66
CA TRP A 27 15.19 12.04 -44.07
C TRP A 27 15.01 10.86 -43.11
N LYS A 28 15.42 9.65 -43.51
CA LYS A 28 15.34 8.47 -42.63
C LYS A 28 16.17 8.60 -41.35
N ARG A 29 17.30 9.31 -41.39
CA ARG A 29 18.26 9.42 -40.29
C ARG A 29 17.97 10.60 -39.35
N PHE A 30 17.49 11.71 -39.90
CA PHE A 30 17.33 12.99 -39.20
C PHE A 30 15.87 13.39 -38.98
N ASP A 31 14.92 12.92 -39.81
CA ASP A 31 13.47 13.16 -39.61
C ASP A 31 12.79 12.06 -38.77
N MET A 32 13.58 11.16 -38.19
CA MET A 32 13.09 10.23 -37.16
C MET A 32 12.83 11.03 -35.88
N PRO A 33 11.70 10.87 -35.16
CA PRO A 33 11.48 11.55 -33.89
C PRO A 33 12.69 11.29 -32.99
N SER A 34 13.28 12.36 -32.46
CA SER A 34 14.52 12.29 -31.69
C SER A 34 14.44 11.16 -30.67
N LYS A 35 15.55 10.46 -30.40
CA LYS A 35 15.59 9.35 -29.44
C LYS A 35 14.94 9.72 -28.09
N PHE A 36 15.11 10.98 -27.68
CA PHE A 36 14.46 11.58 -26.51
C PHE A 36 12.93 11.56 -26.56
N ALA A 37 12.32 11.94 -27.69
CA ALA A 37 10.86 11.90 -27.83
C ALA A 37 10.33 10.47 -27.67
N LEU A 38 11.07 9.48 -28.17
CA LEU A 38 10.70 8.08 -28.05
C LEU A 38 10.83 7.57 -26.61
N GLU A 39 11.86 7.99 -25.88
CA GLU A 39 12.03 7.68 -24.45
C GLU A 39 10.94 8.32 -23.59
N VAL A 40 10.57 9.58 -23.87
CA VAL A 40 9.46 10.26 -23.19
C VAL A 40 8.15 9.51 -23.42
N LEU A 41 7.87 9.07 -24.65
CA LEU A 41 6.67 8.28 -24.93
C LEU A 41 6.67 6.93 -24.21
N ARG A 42 7.83 6.28 -24.07
CA ARG A 42 7.95 5.05 -23.26
C ARG A 42 7.71 5.31 -21.78
N ARG A 43 8.33 6.35 -21.22
CA ARG A 43 8.12 6.75 -19.82
C ARG A 43 6.65 7.01 -19.53
N LYS A 44 5.98 7.76 -20.40
CA LYS A 44 4.54 8.02 -20.27
C LYS A 44 3.69 6.74 -20.25
N LYS A 45 4.07 5.71 -21.01
CA LYS A 45 3.34 4.43 -21.00
C LYS A 45 3.50 3.71 -19.66
N ILE A 46 4.74 3.65 -19.15
CA ILE A 46 5.04 3.06 -17.84
C ILE A 46 4.31 3.82 -16.74
N GLU A 47 4.37 5.16 -16.75
CA GLU A 47 3.66 6.01 -15.78
C GLU A 47 2.13 5.81 -15.84
N ALA A 48 1.55 5.57 -17.03
CA ALA A 48 0.12 5.29 -17.14
C ALA A 48 -0.25 3.93 -16.54
N GLU A 49 0.54 2.89 -16.82
CA GLU A 49 0.36 1.55 -16.24
C GLU A 49 0.48 1.61 -14.71
N GLU A 50 1.49 2.32 -14.19
CA GLU A 50 1.64 2.55 -12.74
C GLU A 50 0.44 3.31 -12.16
N ALA A 51 -0.03 4.37 -12.83
CA ALA A 51 -1.19 5.14 -12.36
C ALA A 51 -2.47 4.31 -12.31
N GLU A 52 -2.70 3.40 -13.25
CA GLU A 52 -3.83 2.46 -13.22
C GLU A 52 -3.74 1.50 -12.02
N LEU A 53 -2.54 0.97 -11.73
CA LEU A 53 -2.30 0.13 -10.56
C LEU A 53 -2.54 0.91 -9.26
N TRP A 54 -2.04 2.14 -9.16
CA TRP A 54 -2.24 3.01 -8.00
C TRP A 54 -3.72 3.37 -7.81
N ALA A 55 -4.45 3.69 -8.88
CA ALA A 55 -5.88 3.96 -8.80
C ALA A 55 -6.69 2.77 -8.27
N GLY A 56 -6.30 1.53 -8.64
CA GLY A 56 -6.92 0.32 -8.12
C GLY A 56 -6.65 0.07 -6.62
N ILE A 57 -5.47 0.45 -6.13
CA ILE A 57 -5.12 0.38 -4.71
C ILE A 57 -5.84 1.48 -3.92
N GLU A 58 -5.83 2.71 -4.42
CA GLU A 58 -6.47 3.86 -3.78
C GLU A 58 -7.98 3.62 -3.58
N ALA A 59 -8.66 3.07 -4.59
CA ALA A 59 -10.08 2.72 -4.48
C ALA A 59 -10.35 1.65 -3.40
N GLN A 60 -9.46 0.67 -3.23
CA GLN A 60 -9.58 -0.34 -2.17
C GLN A 60 -9.34 0.27 -0.78
N VAL A 61 -8.35 1.14 -0.65
CA VAL A 61 -8.03 1.83 0.59
C VAL A 61 -9.17 2.77 0.99
N GLU A 62 -9.75 3.51 0.06
CA GLU A 62 -10.89 4.39 0.33
C GLU A 62 -12.13 3.60 0.77
N ALA A 63 -12.40 2.44 0.15
CA ALA A 63 -13.49 1.55 0.56
C ALA A 63 -13.27 0.98 1.97
N GLU A 64 -12.03 0.61 2.32
CA GLU A 64 -11.71 0.15 3.67
C GLU A 64 -11.82 1.29 4.68
N GLU A 65 -11.32 2.48 4.36
CA GLU A 65 -11.33 3.62 5.26
C GLU A 65 -12.76 4.11 5.52
N THR A 66 -13.60 4.20 4.49
CA THR A 66 -15.02 4.53 4.63
C THR A 66 -15.77 3.49 5.47
N ALA A 67 -15.52 2.19 5.24
CA ALA A 67 -16.07 1.14 6.07
C ALA A 67 -15.63 1.27 7.54
N ARG A 68 -14.34 1.53 7.80
CA ARG A 68 -13.81 1.76 9.15
C ARG A 68 -14.50 2.96 9.83
N ARG A 69 -14.62 4.09 9.13
CA ARG A 69 -15.32 5.27 9.64
C ARG A 69 -16.79 4.98 9.96
N ASP A 70 -17.49 4.26 9.10
CA ASP A 70 -18.88 3.86 9.32
C ASP A 70 -19.03 2.93 10.53
N PHE A 71 -18.10 2.00 10.73
CA PHE A 71 -18.08 1.13 11.90
C PHE A 71 -17.83 1.92 13.18
N GLU A 72 -16.89 2.87 13.18
CA GLU A 72 -16.63 3.74 14.32
C GLU A 72 -17.86 4.60 14.68
N MET A 73 -18.52 5.18 13.67
CA MET A 73 -19.75 5.95 13.87
C MET A 73 -20.87 5.09 14.45
N LYS A 74 -21.08 3.88 13.92
CA LYS A 74 -22.06 2.92 14.47
C LYS A 74 -21.71 2.47 15.89
N GLN A 75 -20.42 2.31 16.22
CA GLN A 75 -20.02 1.99 17.58
C GLN A 75 -20.30 3.15 18.53
N LYS A 76 -19.98 4.39 18.13
CA LYS A 76 -20.29 5.59 18.92
C LYS A 76 -21.79 5.74 19.15
N GLU A 77 -22.62 5.59 18.12
CA GLU A 77 -24.08 5.64 18.23
C GLU A 77 -24.63 4.56 19.18
N LYS A 78 -24.08 3.34 19.13
CA LYS A 78 -24.43 2.26 20.06
C LYS A 78 -24.04 2.59 21.51
N GLN A 79 -22.88 3.20 21.73
CA GLN A 79 -22.45 3.61 23.08
C GLN A 79 -23.32 4.76 23.61
N GLU A 80 -23.63 5.75 22.78
CA GLU A 80 -24.52 6.87 23.13
C GLU A 80 -25.95 6.42 23.42
N SER A 81 -26.47 5.46 22.66
CA SER A 81 -27.80 4.88 22.88
C SER A 81 -27.84 3.91 24.07
N ALA A 82 -26.78 3.15 24.32
CA ALA A 82 -26.68 2.25 25.48
C ALA A 82 -26.64 3.02 26.82
N GLY A 83 -26.10 4.24 26.82
CA GLY A 83 -26.11 5.14 27.99
C GLY A 83 -27.43 5.88 28.21
N LYS A 84 -28.33 5.89 27.21
CA LYS A 84 -29.62 6.58 27.30
C LYS A 84 -30.66 5.59 27.82
N SER A 85 -31.02 5.72 29.10
CA SER A 85 -32.06 4.90 29.71
C SER A 85 -33.31 4.90 28.84
N LEU A 86 -33.79 3.71 28.50
CA LEU A 86 -35.01 3.55 27.71
C LEU A 86 -36.18 4.20 28.47
N ASP A 87 -36.98 4.99 27.78
CA ASP A 87 -38.16 5.63 28.35
C ASP A 87 -39.13 4.57 28.92
N GLU A 88 -39.77 4.86 30.07
CA GLU A 88 -40.49 3.86 30.88
C GLU A 88 -41.60 3.16 30.10
N THR A 89 -42.28 3.92 29.24
CA THR A 89 -43.28 3.44 28.28
C THR A 89 -42.73 2.47 27.24
N LYS A 90 -41.51 2.70 26.74
CA LYS A 90 -40.86 1.85 25.74
C LYS A 90 -40.29 0.58 26.38
N SER A 91 -39.79 0.65 27.61
CA SER A 91 -39.36 -0.55 28.34
C SER A 91 -40.52 -1.49 28.61
N ALA A 92 -41.68 -0.99 29.03
CA ALA A 92 -42.86 -1.81 29.25
C ALA A 92 -43.30 -2.53 27.95
N GLU A 93 -43.25 -1.87 26.80
CA GLU A 93 -43.59 -2.49 25.51
C GLU A 93 -42.62 -3.61 25.10
N VAL A 94 -41.31 -3.45 25.36
CA VAL A 94 -40.30 -4.48 25.10
C VAL A 94 -40.49 -5.69 26.03
N TRP A 95 -40.79 -5.46 27.31
CA TRP A 95 -41.10 -6.53 28.28
C TRP A 95 -42.38 -7.28 27.91
N ASN A 96 -43.44 -6.57 27.50
CA ASN A 96 -44.68 -7.16 27.01
C ASN A 96 -44.45 -7.99 25.74
N LYS A 97 -43.60 -7.52 24.81
CA LYS A 97 -43.20 -8.29 23.61
C LYS A 97 -42.39 -9.54 23.94
N LEU A 98 -41.60 -9.51 25.02
CA LEU A 98 -40.85 -10.65 25.53
C LEU A 98 -41.71 -11.61 26.36
N GLY A 99 -43.01 -11.31 26.56
CA GLY A 99 -43.95 -12.16 27.29
C GLY A 99 -43.78 -12.11 28.82
N ILE A 100 -43.16 -11.06 29.35
CA ILE A 100 -42.92 -10.88 30.79
C ILE A 100 -43.89 -9.79 31.28
N ASP A 101 -45.05 -10.22 31.77
CA ASP A 101 -46.13 -9.34 32.27
C ASP A 101 -45.92 -8.88 33.75
N VAL A 102 -44.77 -9.15 34.37
CA VAL A 102 -44.55 -8.88 35.80
C VAL A 102 -43.57 -7.72 35.98
N PRO A 103 -43.94 -6.66 36.74
CA PRO A 103 -43.01 -5.60 37.09
C PRO A 103 -41.91 -6.17 37.99
N VAL A 104 -40.70 -6.30 37.45
CA VAL A 104 -39.53 -6.80 38.17
C VAL A 104 -39.20 -5.80 39.28
N GLN A 105 -39.41 -6.20 40.54
CA GLN A 105 -38.93 -5.43 41.68
C GLN A 105 -37.40 -5.41 41.66
N PRO A 106 -36.76 -4.24 41.81
CA PRO A 106 -35.30 -4.14 41.81
C PRO A 106 -34.72 -4.90 43.01
N VAL A 107 -33.95 -5.96 42.75
CA VAL A 107 -33.18 -6.66 43.78
C VAL A 107 -31.99 -5.79 44.16
N GLU A 108 -31.93 -5.41 45.44
CA GLU A 108 -30.86 -4.65 46.05
C GLU A 108 -29.54 -5.43 45.95
N ARG A 109 -28.53 -4.83 45.30
CA ARG A 109 -27.24 -5.47 45.07
C ARG A 109 -26.35 -5.26 46.30
N GLU A 110 -26.04 -6.34 47.03
CA GLU A 110 -24.99 -6.30 48.05
C GLU A 110 -23.63 -6.05 47.40
N ILE A 111 -22.97 -4.99 47.83
CA ILE A 111 -21.65 -4.57 47.35
C ILE A 111 -20.61 -5.48 48.03
N ALA A 112 -20.02 -6.41 47.29
CA ALA A 112 -18.88 -7.17 47.76
C ALA A 112 -17.64 -6.24 47.91
N PRO A 113 -16.80 -6.43 48.94
CA PRO A 113 -15.60 -5.62 49.13
C PRO A 113 -14.56 -5.87 48.01
N PRO A 114 -13.72 -4.87 47.69
CA PRO A 114 -12.78 -4.93 46.58
C PRO A 114 -11.66 -5.95 46.83
N ILE A 115 -11.43 -6.83 45.84
CA ILE A 115 -10.29 -7.74 45.80
C ILE A 115 -9.03 -6.91 45.50
N VAL A 116 -8.10 -6.87 46.44
CA VAL A 116 -6.75 -6.33 46.26
C VAL A 116 -5.93 -7.36 45.47
N GLN A 117 -5.66 -7.10 44.20
CA GLN A 117 -4.70 -7.88 43.41
C GLN A 117 -3.29 -7.35 43.66
N GLN A 118 -2.41 -8.21 44.19
CA GLN A 118 -0.97 -7.95 44.27
C GLN A 118 -0.38 -7.87 42.87
N GLN A 119 0.15 -6.69 42.55
CA GLN A 119 0.85 -6.39 41.31
C GLN A 119 2.27 -6.94 41.42
N GLU A 120 2.51 -8.12 40.84
CA GLU A 120 3.87 -8.61 40.63
C GLU A 120 4.62 -7.70 39.65
N THR A 121 5.75 -7.20 40.12
CA THR A 121 6.62 -6.23 39.47
C THR A 121 7.33 -6.85 38.26
N GLY A 122 6.93 -6.41 37.08
CA GLY A 122 7.62 -6.65 35.80
C GLY A 122 7.32 -5.55 34.78
N VAL A 123 7.30 -4.29 35.22
CA VAL A 123 6.98 -3.13 34.39
C VAL A 123 8.18 -2.77 33.50
N MET A 124 8.13 -3.20 32.23
CA MET A 124 8.75 -2.40 31.17
C MET A 124 7.89 -1.14 31.02
N ASN A 125 8.44 0.01 31.38
CA ASN A 125 7.77 1.30 31.22
C ASN A 125 7.60 1.61 29.72
N LEU A 126 6.37 1.42 29.21
CA LEU A 126 5.89 1.85 27.90
C LEU A 126 5.58 3.36 27.92
N THR A 127 6.55 4.18 28.31
CA THR A 127 6.40 5.64 28.30
C THR A 127 6.63 6.17 26.89
N LEU A 128 5.85 7.17 26.46
CA LEU A 128 5.99 7.86 25.17
C LEU A 128 7.44 8.34 24.94
N ASP A 129 8.14 8.71 26.01
CA ASP A 129 9.53 9.14 26.01
C ASP A 129 10.53 8.04 25.61
N ASN A 130 10.19 6.76 25.85
CA ASN A 130 11.02 5.63 25.43
C ASN A 130 10.82 5.29 23.95
N ALA A 131 9.59 5.48 23.43
CA ALA A 131 9.28 5.35 22.01
C ALA A 131 9.88 6.49 21.15
N LEU A 132 10.00 7.70 21.72
CA LEU A 132 10.57 8.87 21.06
C LEU A 132 12.10 8.97 21.18
N LYS A 133 12.75 8.08 21.95
CA LYS A 133 14.22 8.06 22.09
C LYS A 133 14.95 7.56 20.84
N SER A 134 14.22 7.17 19.78
CA SER A 134 14.74 7.08 18.41
C SER A 134 14.70 8.46 17.73
N SER A 135 15.35 9.46 18.33
CA SER A 135 15.39 10.83 17.83
C SER A 135 16.67 11.05 17.04
N ASN A 136 16.64 10.68 15.77
CA ASN A 136 17.35 11.38 14.70
C ASN A 136 16.55 11.19 13.40
N PRO A 137 15.86 12.22 12.89
CA PRO A 137 15.00 12.11 11.71
C PRO A 137 15.77 12.10 10.37
N ASP A 138 17.08 12.35 10.38
CA ASP A 138 17.85 12.60 9.16
C ASP A 138 18.62 11.38 8.62
N GLU A 139 18.66 10.26 9.36
CA GLU A 139 19.34 9.05 8.91
C GLU A 139 18.45 7.81 9.12
N PRO A 140 18.21 7.00 8.08
CA PRO A 140 17.49 5.75 8.23
C PRO A 140 18.24 4.82 9.19
N ASP A 141 17.49 3.95 9.88
CA ASP A 141 18.04 2.98 10.83
C ASP A 141 18.90 1.92 10.12
N TRP A 142 20.18 2.26 9.90
CA TRP A 142 21.15 1.40 9.25
C TRP A 142 21.39 0.09 10.00
N GLU A 143 21.18 0.08 11.32
CA GLU A 143 21.27 -1.15 12.12
C GLU A 143 20.15 -2.13 11.78
N LEU A 144 18.93 -1.62 11.58
CA LEU A 144 17.79 -2.45 11.16
C LEU A 144 18.02 -3.04 9.76
N VAL A 145 18.52 -2.25 8.81
CA VAL A 145 18.86 -2.73 7.46
C VAL A 145 19.91 -3.85 7.52
N GLN A 146 20.96 -3.67 8.33
CA GLN A 146 21.97 -4.71 8.51
C GLN A 146 21.40 -5.96 9.18
N LYS A 147 20.49 -5.81 10.15
CA LYS A 147 19.84 -6.94 10.81
C LYS A 147 18.95 -7.71 9.85
N MET A 148 18.21 -7.02 8.99
CA MET A 148 17.39 -7.64 7.94
C MET A 148 18.23 -8.40 6.93
N SER A 149 19.37 -7.84 6.47
CA SER A 149 20.27 -8.54 5.55
C SER A 149 20.90 -9.82 6.14
N LYS A 150 20.95 -9.94 7.47
CA LYS A 150 21.49 -11.12 8.17
C LYS A 150 20.44 -12.22 8.35
N LEU A 151 19.15 -11.95 8.12
CA LEU A 151 18.07 -12.95 8.22
C LEU A 151 18.13 -14.01 7.12
N ASP A 152 18.74 -13.71 5.97
CA ASP A 152 18.94 -14.67 4.88
C ASP A 152 19.96 -15.76 5.21
N ASN A 153 20.82 -15.53 6.22
CA ASN A 153 21.80 -16.54 6.62
C ASN A 153 21.22 -17.39 7.76
N PRO A 154 21.28 -18.73 7.66
CA PRO A 154 20.85 -19.59 8.74
C PRO A 154 21.65 -19.27 10.01
N ILE A 155 20.95 -19.07 11.11
CA ILE A 155 21.55 -18.76 12.40
C ILE A 155 22.36 -19.99 12.86
N GLU A 156 23.66 -19.79 13.13
CA GLU A 156 24.57 -20.85 13.54
C GLU A 156 24.07 -21.50 14.84
N GLY A 157 23.83 -22.82 14.80
CA GLY A 157 23.35 -23.61 15.94
C GLY A 157 21.90 -24.10 15.86
N ILE A 158 21.15 -23.73 14.81
CA ILE A 158 19.83 -24.33 14.54
C ILE A 158 20.02 -25.45 13.49
N PRO A 159 19.66 -26.71 13.79
CA PRO A 159 19.70 -27.77 12.79
C PRO A 159 18.74 -27.42 11.65
N GLU A 160 19.17 -27.70 10.42
CA GLU A 160 18.35 -27.51 9.23
C GLU A 160 17.04 -28.29 9.38
N ALA A 161 15.91 -27.63 9.11
CA ALA A 161 14.62 -28.28 9.22
C ALA A 161 14.57 -29.45 8.23
N PRO A 162 13.94 -30.59 8.58
CA PRO A 162 13.74 -31.67 7.63
C PRO A 162 12.92 -31.16 6.44
N ASP A 163 13.38 -31.45 5.22
CA ASP A 163 12.65 -31.08 4.00
C ASP A 163 11.30 -31.79 3.95
N LEU A 164 10.21 -31.02 4.05
CA LEU A 164 8.83 -31.53 4.03
C LEU A 164 8.49 -32.28 2.73
N ASP A 165 9.14 -31.95 1.61
CA ASP A 165 8.94 -32.62 0.33
C ASP A 165 9.32 -34.11 0.39
N SER A 166 10.32 -34.47 1.21
CA SER A 166 10.73 -35.87 1.41
C SER A 166 9.70 -36.72 2.15
N LEU A 167 8.78 -36.10 2.90
CA LEU A 167 7.71 -36.79 3.63
C LEU A 167 6.46 -37.01 2.78
N SER A 168 6.34 -36.34 1.64
CA SER A 168 5.19 -36.47 0.73
C SER A 168 5.31 -37.64 -0.24
N GLU A 169 6.51 -38.23 -0.39
CA GLU A 169 6.77 -39.37 -1.27
C GLU A 169 6.66 -40.73 -0.57
N GLU A 170 6.51 -40.77 0.76
CA GLU A 170 6.44 -42.00 1.58
C GLU A 170 5.02 -42.40 2.04
N GLU A 171 3.95 -41.87 1.43
CA GLU A 171 2.55 -42.32 1.68
C GLU A 171 1.91 -43.06 0.49
#